data_AF-A0A6S6S1Y1-F1
#
_entry.id   AF-A0A6S6S1Y1-F1
#
_cell.length_a   1.000
_cell.length_b   1.000
_cell.length_c   1.000
_cell.angle_alpha   90.00
_cell.angle_beta   90.00
_cell.angle_gamma   90.00
#
_symmetry.space_group_name_H-M   'P 1'
#
loop_
_entity.id
_entity.type
_entity.pdbx_description
1 polymer ?
#
loop_
_entity_poly.entity_id
_entity_poly.type
_entity_poly.pdbx_seq_one_letter_code
_entity_poly.pdbx_strand_id
1 'polypeptide(L)'
;MNYKEIKFSRLVLLLTVTVTVTVTVTVTVTVIISFPVISSPPIITVSKKQFGDKWIFKREEVMLECRANGALLVINPSTLMQYLLNSIGAEQMKKSEIIASPLSTILHKPADLSEQKIDITRILKTAQNLFKN
;
A
#
# COMPACT_ATOMS: atom_id res chain seq x y z
N MET A 1 21.29 6.34 -65.14
CA MET A 1 20.42 5.79 -64.08
C MET A 1 18.98 5.77 -64.60
N ASN A 2 18.30 4.62 -64.60
CA ASN A 2 16.99 4.43 -65.26
C ASN A 2 15.83 4.92 -64.37
N TYR A 3 14.83 5.61 -64.92
CA TYR A 3 13.65 6.13 -64.20
C TYR A 3 12.92 5.04 -63.37
N LYS A 4 12.92 3.79 -63.86
CA LYS A 4 12.33 2.64 -63.16
C LYS A 4 13.07 2.31 -61.85
N GLU A 5 14.40 2.42 -61.85
CA GLU A 5 15.27 2.23 -60.68
C GLU A 5 15.08 3.33 -59.64
N ILE A 6 14.91 4.59 -60.08
CA ILE A 6 14.68 5.73 -59.18
C ILE A 6 13.32 5.60 -58.49
N LYS A 7 12.28 5.18 -59.24
CA LYS A 7 10.93 4.98 -58.69
C LYS A 7 10.89 3.79 -57.72
N PHE A 8 11.63 2.72 -58.03
CA PHE A 8 11.78 1.55 -57.16
C PHE A 8 12.55 1.90 -55.87
N SER A 9 13.68 2.60 -55.98
CA SER A 9 14.48 3.06 -54.84
C SER A 9 13.69 4.00 -53.92
N ARG A 10 12.92 4.95 -54.49
CA ARG A 10 12.04 5.83 -53.71
C ARG A 10 10.91 5.07 -53.03
N LEU A 11 10.31 4.09 -53.70
CA LEU A 11 9.23 3.26 -53.13
C LEU A 11 9.74 2.41 -51.96
N VAL A 12 10.91 1.77 -52.11
CA VAL A 12 11.57 1.00 -51.06
C VAL A 12 11.93 1.87 -49.86
N LEU A 13 12.48 3.08 -50.09
CA LEU A 13 12.80 4.03 -49.02
C LEU A 13 11.55 4.53 -48.29
N LEU A 14 10.46 4.83 -49.02
CA LEU A 14 9.18 5.24 -48.42
C LEU A 14 8.59 4.11 -47.55
N LEU A 15 8.63 2.86 -48.03
CA LEU A 15 8.16 1.70 -47.30
C LEU A 15 8.97 1.45 -46.03
N THR A 16 10.31 1.47 -46.10
CA THR A 16 11.17 1.24 -44.92
C THR A 16 11.01 2.33 -43.86
N VAL A 17 10.92 3.60 -44.27
CA VAL A 17 10.67 4.73 -43.36
C VAL A 17 9.29 4.60 -42.71
N THR A 18 8.24 4.28 -43.48
CA THR A 18 6.88 4.14 -42.94
C THR A 18 6.79 2.99 -41.94
N VAL A 19 7.37 1.82 -42.26
CA VAL A 19 7.41 0.67 -41.34
C VAL A 19 8.18 1.00 -40.06
N THR A 20 9.35 1.63 -40.19
CA THR A 20 10.18 2.00 -39.03
C THR A 20 9.47 2.98 -38.11
N VAL A 21 8.84 4.03 -38.66
CA VAL A 21 8.05 5.02 -37.90
C VAL A 21 6.84 4.36 -37.24
N THR A 22 6.12 3.50 -37.96
CA THR A 22 4.91 2.84 -37.41
C THR A 22 5.27 1.91 -36.25
N VAL A 23 6.37 1.14 -36.37
CA VAL A 23 6.88 0.25 -35.30
C VAL A 23 7.39 1.05 -34.11
N THR A 24 8.16 2.13 -34.32
CA THR A 24 8.65 2.96 -33.20
C THR A 24 7.51 3.69 -32.48
N VAL A 25 6.51 4.20 -33.21
CA VAL A 25 5.33 4.84 -32.59
C VAL A 25 4.50 3.83 -31.80
N THR A 26 4.26 2.63 -32.33
CA THR A 26 3.50 1.60 -31.60
C THR A 26 4.25 1.08 -30.36
N VAL A 27 5.56 0.87 -30.45
CA VAL A 27 6.39 0.45 -29.30
C VAL A 27 6.44 1.52 -28.22
N THR A 28 6.65 2.79 -28.60
CA THR A 28 6.70 3.91 -27.63
C THR A 28 5.35 4.12 -26.94
N VAL A 29 4.25 4.08 -27.69
CA VAL A 29 2.90 4.20 -27.10
C VAL A 29 2.64 3.07 -26.09
N THR A 30 2.98 1.82 -26.42
CA THR A 30 2.72 0.66 -25.54
C THR A 30 3.49 0.73 -24.21
N VAL A 31 4.73 1.23 -24.21
CA VAL A 31 5.53 1.40 -22.98
C VAL A 31 4.91 2.45 -22.05
N ILE A 32 4.31 3.51 -22.60
CA ILE A 32 3.74 4.62 -21.81
C ILE A 32 2.43 4.21 -21.11
N ILE A 33 1.66 3.28 -21.68
CA ILE A 33 0.38 2.81 -21.10
C ILE A 33 0.56 1.69 -20.07
N SER A 34 1.79 1.31 -19.73
CA SER A 34 2.06 0.31 -18.70
C SER A 34 1.71 0.90 -17.33
N PHE A 35 0.53 0.59 -16.81
CA PHE A 35 0.13 1.02 -15.47
C PHE A 35 1.02 0.33 -14.42
N PRO A 36 1.65 1.07 -13.48
CA PRO A 36 2.27 0.44 -12.34
C PRO A 36 1.18 -0.24 -11.50
N VAL A 37 1.37 -1.53 -11.19
CA VAL A 37 0.49 -2.24 -10.24
C VAL A 37 0.79 -1.69 -8.85
N ILE A 38 -0.07 -0.79 -8.35
CA ILE A 38 -0.02 -0.34 -6.97
C ILE A 38 -0.58 -1.47 -6.10
N SER A 39 0.29 -2.21 -5.43
CA SER A 39 -0.13 -3.20 -4.45
C SER A 39 -0.82 -2.51 -3.27
N SER A 40 -2.00 -3.01 -2.88
CA SER A 40 -2.67 -2.55 -1.66
C SER A 40 -1.76 -2.82 -0.46
N PRO A 41 -1.72 -1.91 0.55
CA PRO A 41 -1.05 -2.20 1.81
C PRO A 41 -1.51 -3.56 2.37
N PRO A 42 -0.58 -4.43 2.81
CA PRO A 42 -0.95 -5.69 3.40
C PRO A 42 -1.81 -5.45 4.64
N ILE A 43 -2.96 -6.14 4.68
CA ILE A 43 -3.94 -6.06 5.75
C ILE A 43 -4.33 -7.46 6.22
N ILE A 44 -4.37 -7.67 7.53
CA ILE A 44 -4.81 -8.94 8.12
C ILE A 44 -5.81 -8.70 9.24
N THR A 45 -6.74 -9.62 9.41
CA THR A 45 -7.63 -9.64 10.58
C THR A 45 -6.99 -10.48 11.68
N VAL A 46 -6.93 -9.94 12.89
CA VAL A 46 -6.52 -10.64 14.11
C VAL A 46 -7.64 -10.58 15.13
N SER A 47 -7.72 -11.56 16.01
CA SER A 47 -8.83 -11.66 16.97
C SER A 47 -8.39 -12.07 18.36
N LYS A 48 -9.27 -11.81 19.33
CA LYS A 48 -9.13 -12.24 20.72
C LYS A 48 -8.92 -13.75 20.84
N LYS A 49 -9.59 -14.54 20.00
CA LYS A 49 -9.40 -16.01 19.96
C LYS A 49 -7.94 -16.40 19.68
N GLN A 50 -7.25 -15.66 18.81
CA GLN A 50 -5.85 -15.92 18.47
C GLN A 50 -4.87 -15.44 19.55
N PHE A 51 -5.19 -14.37 20.28
CA PHE A 51 -4.29 -13.70 21.22
C PHE A 51 -4.55 -14.01 22.70
N GLY A 52 -5.71 -14.57 23.04
CA GLY A 52 -6.10 -14.93 24.41
C GLY A 52 -5.97 -13.76 25.38
N ASP A 53 -5.34 -13.99 26.52
CA ASP A 53 -5.12 -12.98 27.58
C ASP A 53 -4.22 -11.82 27.16
N LYS A 54 -3.52 -11.93 26.02
CA LYS A 54 -2.73 -10.84 25.44
C LYS A 54 -3.55 -9.94 24.52
N TRP A 55 -4.87 -10.16 24.43
CA TRP A 55 -5.76 -9.30 23.69
C TRP A 55 -6.07 -8.01 24.44
N ILE A 56 -5.88 -6.88 23.77
CA ILE A 56 -5.91 -5.55 24.41
C ILE A 56 -7.02 -4.63 23.89
N PHE A 57 -7.79 -5.05 22.88
CA PHE A 57 -8.78 -4.19 22.21
C PHE A 57 -10.19 -4.47 22.71
N LYS A 58 -11.02 -3.42 22.82
CA LYS A 58 -12.45 -3.53 23.17
C LYS A 58 -13.26 -4.40 22.20
N ARG A 59 -12.78 -4.55 20.96
CA ARG A 59 -13.40 -5.36 19.91
C ARG A 59 -12.89 -6.79 19.98
N GLU A 60 -13.70 -7.75 19.56
CA GLU A 60 -13.27 -9.15 19.48
C GLU A 60 -12.27 -9.41 18.34
N GLU A 61 -12.24 -8.52 17.34
CA GLU A 61 -11.30 -8.54 16.24
C GLU A 61 -10.97 -7.13 15.76
N VAL A 62 -9.78 -7.00 15.17
CA VAL A 62 -9.33 -5.78 14.49
C VAL A 62 -8.56 -6.17 13.24
N MET A 63 -8.46 -5.24 12.28
CA MET A 63 -7.56 -5.39 11.14
C MET A 63 -6.25 -4.65 11.42
N LEU A 64 -5.12 -5.23 11.05
CA LEU A 64 -3.79 -4.61 11.11
C LEU A 64 -3.36 -4.25 9.70
N GLU A 65 -2.98 -3.00 9.49
CA GLU A 65 -2.48 -2.48 8.21
C GLU A 65 -1.04 -1.99 8.38
N CYS A 66 -0.24 -2.27 7.37
CA CYS A 66 1.14 -1.85 7.27
C CYS A 66 1.33 -1.10 5.94
N ARG A 67 1.56 0.22 6.01
CA ARG A 67 1.69 1.07 4.82
C ARG A 67 3.11 1.09 4.29
N ALA A 68 3.24 1.37 2.98
CA ALA A 68 4.52 1.41 2.27
C ALA A 68 5.58 2.32 2.93
N ASN A 69 5.16 3.35 3.65
CA ASN A 69 6.04 4.32 4.31
C ASN A 69 6.42 3.96 5.76
N GLY A 70 6.07 2.77 6.26
CA GLY A 70 6.40 2.38 7.64
C GLY A 70 5.26 2.57 8.64
N ALA A 71 4.17 3.25 8.29
CA ALA A 71 3.06 3.46 9.23
C ALA A 71 2.33 2.15 9.54
N LEU A 72 2.10 1.91 10.83
CA LEU A 72 1.35 0.75 11.32
C LEU A 72 0.05 1.24 11.94
N LEU A 73 -1.05 0.60 11.55
CA LEU A 73 -2.40 1.00 11.94
C LEU A 73 -3.22 -0.21 12.42
N VAL A 74 -4.10 0.05 13.38
CA VAL A 74 -5.24 -0.82 13.71
C VAL A 74 -6.47 -0.23 13.05
N ILE A 75 -7.33 -1.05 12.48
CA ILE A 75 -8.59 -0.64 11.88
C ILE A 75 -9.73 -1.40 12.54
N ASN A 76 -10.78 -0.68 12.94
CA ASN A 76 -12.02 -1.32 13.39
C ASN A 76 -12.83 -1.76 12.15
N PRO A 77 -13.02 -3.07 11.90
CA PRO A 77 -13.65 -3.56 10.68
C PRO A 77 -15.09 -3.07 10.47
N SER A 78 -15.83 -2.80 11.55
CA SER A 78 -17.23 -2.36 11.45
C SER A 78 -17.39 -0.87 11.13
N THR A 79 -16.37 -0.06 11.35
CA THR A 79 -16.46 1.42 11.23
C THR A 79 -15.39 2.02 10.31
N LEU A 80 -14.37 1.23 9.96
CA LEU A 80 -13.17 1.63 9.23
C LEU A 80 -12.34 2.73 9.91
N MET A 81 -12.63 3.06 11.17
CA MET A 81 -11.81 3.96 11.97
C MET A 81 -10.40 3.38 12.16
N GLN A 82 -9.40 4.23 11.97
CA GLN A 82 -7.98 3.89 12.02
C GLN A 82 -7.35 4.39 13.33
N TYR A 83 -6.44 3.61 13.91
CA TYR A 83 -5.76 3.92 15.15
C TYR A 83 -4.25 3.68 15.01
N LEU A 84 -3.46 4.58 15.58
CA LEU A 84 -2.00 4.61 15.42
C LEU A 84 -1.29 3.52 16.23
N LEU A 85 -0.37 2.73 15.63
CA LEU A 85 0.47 1.77 16.37
C LEU A 85 1.91 2.23 16.58
N ASN A 86 2.41 3.19 15.80
CA ASN A 86 3.79 3.66 15.87
C ASN A 86 3.94 5.16 15.66
N SER A 87 5.16 5.67 15.90
CA SER A 87 5.50 7.09 15.75
C SER A 87 5.33 7.58 14.31
N ILE A 88 5.64 6.75 13.30
CA ILE A 88 5.49 7.10 11.89
C ILE A 88 4.04 7.44 11.56
N GLY A 89 3.08 6.62 11.98
CA GLY A 89 1.66 6.95 11.82
C GLY A 89 1.27 8.23 12.57
N ALA A 90 1.81 8.44 13.77
CA ALA A 90 1.53 9.65 14.55
C ALA A 90 2.03 10.92 13.86
N GLU A 91 3.20 10.88 13.22
CA GLU A 91 3.72 11.99 12.42
C GLU A 91 2.86 12.27 11.19
N GLN A 92 2.40 11.23 10.49
CA GLN A 92 1.51 11.39 9.33
C GLN A 92 0.17 12.01 9.72
N MET A 93 -0.38 11.62 10.87
CA MET A 93 -1.60 12.22 11.39
C MET A 93 -1.40 13.70 11.72
N LYS A 94 -0.27 14.08 12.33
CA LYS A 94 0.08 15.50 12.59
C LYS A 94 0.22 16.31 11.31
N LYS A 95 0.73 15.70 10.23
CA LYS A 95 0.83 16.31 8.90
C LYS A 95 -0.49 16.30 8.11
N SER A 96 -1.57 15.76 8.69
CA SER A 96 -2.86 15.57 8.02
C SER A 96 -2.81 14.67 6.78
N GLU A 97 -1.78 13.82 6.66
CA GLU A 97 -1.64 12.84 5.58
C GLU A 97 -2.56 11.63 5.79
N ILE A 98 -2.98 11.38 7.03
CA ILE A 98 -3.88 10.29 7.41
C ILE A 98 -4.91 10.77 8.42
N ILE A 99 -6.12 10.22 8.34
CA ILE A 99 -7.18 10.43 9.35
C ILE A 99 -7.17 9.23 10.29
N ALA A 100 -6.71 9.43 11.51
CA ALA A 100 -6.61 8.39 12.53
C ALA A 100 -6.93 8.94 13.92
N SER A 101 -7.11 8.03 14.87
CA SER A 101 -7.29 8.34 16.29
C SER A 101 -6.16 7.76 17.14
N PRO A 102 -5.93 8.27 18.36
CA PRO A 102 -4.97 7.67 19.29
C PRO A 102 -5.36 6.22 19.63
N LEU A 103 -4.35 5.35 19.78
CA LEU A 103 -4.54 3.92 20.11
C LEU A 103 -5.41 3.70 21.34
N SER A 104 -5.23 4.53 22.37
CA SER A 104 -5.95 4.46 23.65
C SER A 104 -7.48 4.44 23.51
N THR A 105 -8.01 4.96 22.40
CA THR A 105 -9.45 5.00 22.11
C THR A 105 -10.05 3.59 21.94
N ILE A 106 -9.30 2.65 21.36
CA ILE A 106 -9.75 1.29 21.04
C ILE A 106 -9.28 0.24 22.05
N LEU A 107 -8.38 0.57 22.96
CA LEU A 107 -7.89 -0.35 24.01
C LEU A 107 -8.95 -0.60 25.09
N HIS A 108 -9.01 -1.81 25.63
CA HIS A 108 -9.73 -2.06 26.89
C HIS A 108 -9.15 -1.15 27.99
N LYS A 109 -10.01 -0.50 28.77
CA LYS A 109 -9.55 0.24 29.95
C LYS A 109 -8.99 -0.77 30.96
N PRO A 110 -7.78 -0.58 31.51
CA PRO A 110 -7.35 -1.39 32.64
C PRO A 110 -8.31 -1.14 33.81
N ALA A 111 -8.60 -2.19 34.58
CA ALA A 111 -9.49 -2.12 35.75
C ALA A 111 -8.94 -1.21 36.86
N ASP A 112 -7.64 -0.92 36.81
CA ASP A 112 -6.95 -0.02 37.72
C ASP A 112 -6.50 1.24 36.97
N LEU A 113 -6.86 2.41 37.49
CA LEU A 113 -6.56 3.73 36.93
C LEU A 113 -5.09 4.13 37.14
N SER A 114 -4.34 3.34 37.92
CA SER A 114 -2.91 3.50 38.20
C SER A 114 -2.04 2.91 37.07
N GLU A 115 -1.89 3.67 35.97
CA GLU A 115 -0.70 3.69 35.10
C GLU A 115 -0.10 2.38 34.54
N GLN A 116 -0.78 1.23 34.57
CA GLN A 116 -0.24 0.03 33.93
C GLN A 116 -0.19 0.22 32.41
N LYS A 117 1.03 0.43 31.90
CA LYS A 117 1.33 0.49 30.47
C LYS A 117 0.88 -0.82 29.81
N ILE A 118 -0.16 -0.74 28.99
CA ILE A 118 -0.67 -1.87 28.22
C ILE A 118 0.46 -2.38 27.31
N ASP A 119 0.81 -3.66 27.44
CA ASP A 119 1.81 -4.30 26.59
C ASP A 119 1.22 -4.57 25.20
N ILE A 120 1.68 -3.79 24.21
CA ILE A 120 1.26 -3.90 22.80
C ILE A 120 2.25 -4.72 21.94
N THR A 121 3.32 -5.28 22.54
CA THR A 121 4.47 -5.83 21.81
C THR A 121 4.08 -6.89 20.80
N ARG A 122 3.18 -7.81 21.18
CA ARG A 122 2.75 -8.90 20.30
C ARG A 122 1.99 -8.37 19.08
N ILE A 123 1.08 -7.42 19.29
CA ILE A 123 0.33 -6.78 18.19
C ILE A 123 1.27 -6.01 17.27
N LEU A 124 2.19 -5.23 17.85
CA LEU A 124 3.16 -4.45 17.07
C LEU A 124 4.02 -5.36 16.19
N LYS A 125 4.54 -6.47 16.76
CA LYS A 125 5.32 -7.45 16.01
C LYS A 125 4.51 -8.11 14.89
N THR A 126 3.24 -8.43 15.14
CA THR A 126 2.35 -8.99 14.11
C THR A 126 2.13 -8.00 12.96
N ALA A 127 1.87 -6.72 13.25
CA ALA A 127 1.74 -5.67 12.24
C ALA A 127 3.05 -5.45 11.45
N GLN A 128 4.20 -5.46 12.12
CA GLN A 128 5.51 -5.31 11.48
C GLN A 128 5.83 -6.46 10.52
N ASN A 129 5.37 -7.68 10.83
CA ASN A 129 5.62 -8.83 9.95
C ASN A 129 4.89 -8.72 8.61
N LEU A 130 3.90 -7.83 8.48
CA LEU A 130 3.23 -7.55 7.20
C LEU A 130 4.16 -6.88 6.17
N PHE A 131 5.21 -6.18 6.60
CA PHE A 131 6.21 -5.62 5.68
C PHE A 131 6.98 -6.67 4.88
N LYS A 132 7.09 -7.89 5.43
CA LYS A 132 7.93 -8.95 4.89
C LYS A 132 7.20 -9.85 3.90
N ASN A 133 5.90 -9.63 3.71
CA ASN A 133 5.03 -10.41 2.84
C ASN A 133 4.66 -9.63 1.58
#